data_AF-A0A954PCJ6-F1
#
_entry.id   AF-A0A954PCJ6-F1
#
_cell.length_a   1.000
_cell.length_b   1.000
_cell.length_c   1.000
_cell.angle_alpha   90.00
_cell.angle_beta   90.00
_cell.angle_gamma   90.00
#
_symmetry.space_group_name_H-M   'P 1'
#
loop_
_entity.id
_entity.type
_entity.pdbx_description
1 polymer ?
#
loop_
_entity_poly.entity_id
_entity_poly.type
_entity_poly.pdbx_seq_one_letter_code
_entity_poly.pdbx_strand_id
1 'polypeptide(L)'
;MASSSDSNATSPVVWAPKPVSLAVFAIGGSIVGLAILHSLHPIFAFQPVPELPIEPTTEQVQAFEASFTDFYSRNGAIDMAIIGACLGAAFGIGTAVVNRFLCGVLAAIAGAVIGAVSGFATGLYVGSLFASSAPQSLVQSGIFHLAVWGPMAAGIASVIATAQGNVTQGVKAVFAGLIAGLAAVASYIVIASILFSSANLYHIIPETFSERVAWILICSSVLAATLAAGLKPTPNKSVEPTPAP
;
A
#
# COMPACT_ATOMS: atom_id res chain seq x y z
N MET A 1 52.00 18.83 -24.97
CA MET A 1 51.41 17.60 -24.39
C MET A 1 50.20 18.02 -23.57
N ALA A 2 49.03 18.09 -24.22
CA ALA A 2 47.77 18.36 -23.53
C ALA A 2 47.15 17.01 -23.16
N SER A 3 47.08 16.72 -21.87
CA SER A 3 46.37 15.56 -21.32
C SER A 3 44.88 15.81 -21.50
N SER A 4 44.29 15.19 -22.51
CA SER A 4 42.83 15.08 -22.62
C SER A 4 42.36 14.16 -21.51
N SER A 5 41.88 14.75 -20.41
CA SER A 5 41.16 14.02 -19.38
C SER A 5 39.82 13.59 -19.96
N ASP A 6 39.79 12.40 -20.56
CA ASP A 6 38.55 11.73 -20.93
C ASP A 6 37.76 11.47 -19.65
N SER A 7 36.88 12.41 -19.31
CA SER A 7 35.84 12.22 -18.31
C SER A 7 34.91 11.15 -18.88
N ASN A 8 35.22 9.89 -18.58
CA ASN A 8 34.31 8.75 -18.71
C ASN A 8 33.09 9.05 -17.86
N ALA A 9 32.15 9.81 -18.42
CA ALA A 9 30.80 9.96 -17.91
C ALA A 9 30.14 8.60 -18.06
N THR A 10 30.39 7.72 -17.09
CA THR A 10 29.70 6.44 -16.97
C THR A 10 28.23 6.75 -16.96
N SER A 11 27.56 6.34 -18.05
CA SER A 11 26.13 6.49 -18.22
C SER A 11 25.47 5.94 -16.96
N PRO A 12 24.55 6.67 -16.29
CA PRO A 12 23.88 6.15 -15.12
C PRO A 12 23.21 4.83 -15.50
N VAL A 13 23.69 3.75 -14.90
CA VAL A 13 23.17 2.41 -15.10
C VAL A 13 21.75 2.39 -14.52
N VAL A 14 20.76 2.50 -15.40
CA VAL A 14 19.35 2.41 -15.02
C VAL A 14 19.05 0.92 -14.76
N TRP A 15 19.10 0.52 -13.49
CA TRP A 15 18.88 -0.88 -13.12
C TRP A 15 17.39 -1.18 -12.94
N ALA A 16 16.93 -2.29 -13.51
CA ALA A 16 15.63 -2.88 -13.18
C ALA A 16 15.81 -3.72 -11.90
N PRO A 17 15.13 -3.41 -10.78
CA PRO A 17 15.20 -4.28 -9.61
C PRO A 17 14.80 -5.70 -10.01
N LYS A 18 15.65 -6.70 -9.71
CA LYS A 18 15.30 -8.10 -9.94
C LYS A 18 14.01 -8.42 -9.18
N PRO A 19 12.98 -9.00 -9.82
CA PRO A 19 11.67 -9.21 -9.21
C PRO A 19 11.76 -10.02 -7.91
N VAL A 20 12.67 -10.99 -7.84
CA VAL A 20 12.92 -11.80 -6.63
C VAL A 20 13.42 -10.94 -5.47
N SER A 21 14.35 -10.01 -5.72
CA SER A 21 14.86 -9.14 -4.66
C SER A 21 13.76 -8.23 -4.11
N LEU A 22 12.92 -7.70 -5.01
CA LEU A 22 11.83 -6.82 -4.61
C LEU A 22 10.78 -7.57 -3.79
N ALA A 23 10.47 -8.81 -4.18
CA ALA A 23 9.57 -9.69 -3.42
C ALA A 23 10.13 -9.98 -2.02
N VAL A 24 11.43 -10.26 -1.88
CA VAL A 24 12.07 -10.50 -0.57
C VAL A 24 11.95 -9.27 0.34
N PHE A 25 12.24 -8.07 -0.18
CA PHE A 25 12.07 -6.85 0.60
C PHE A 25 10.61 -6.60 0.98
N ALA A 26 9.69 -6.73 0.02
CA ALA A 26 8.26 -6.53 0.26
C ALA A 26 7.72 -7.50 1.33
N ILE A 27 8.08 -8.79 1.25
CA ILE A 27 7.72 -9.79 2.25
C ILE A 27 8.32 -9.44 3.61
N GLY A 28 9.61 -9.06 3.65
CA GLY A 28 10.27 -8.66 4.90
C GLY A 28 9.59 -7.45 5.56
N GLY A 29 9.27 -6.42 4.77
CA GLY A 29 8.51 -5.25 5.22
C GLY A 29 7.12 -5.62 5.74
N SER A 30 6.41 -6.50 5.02
CA SER A 30 5.09 -7.01 5.44
C SER A 30 5.15 -7.76 6.76
N ILE A 31 6.17 -8.61 6.97
CA ILE A 31 6.34 -9.36 8.23
C ILE A 31 6.58 -8.39 9.39
N VAL A 32 7.42 -7.37 9.20
CA VAL A 32 7.67 -6.34 10.23
C VAL A 32 6.38 -5.56 10.51
N GLY A 33 5.66 -5.14 9.47
CA GLY A 33 4.38 -4.43 9.61
C GLY A 33 3.34 -5.27 10.37
N LEU A 34 3.21 -6.56 10.04
CA LEU A 34 2.35 -7.49 10.78
C LEU A 34 2.76 -7.65 12.23
N ALA A 35 4.05 -7.77 12.52
CA ALA A 35 4.53 -7.94 13.89
C ALA A 35 4.17 -6.72 14.76
N ILE A 36 4.33 -5.51 14.20
CA ILE A 36 3.93 -4.27 14.86
C ILE A 36 2.40 -4.24 15.03
N LEU A 37 1.64 -4.52 13.97
CA LEU A 37 0.17 -4.52 14.01
C LEU A 37 -0.36 -5.53 15.03
N HIS A 38 0.18 -6.76 15.07
CA HIS A 38 -0.20 -7.78 16.04
C HIS A 38 0.07 -7.34 17.49
N SER A 39 1.11 -6.56 17.71
CA SER A 39 1.48 -6.09 19.05
C SER A 39 0.66 -4.88 19.51
N LEU A 40 0.14 -4.09 18.58
CA LEU A 40 -0.52 -2.81 18.89
C LEU A 40 -2.03 -2.81 18.65
N HIS A 41 -2.55 -3.69 17.79
CA HIS A 41 -3.96 -3.67 17.39
C HIS A 41 -4.87 -4.47 18.35
N PRO A 42 -6.05 -3.93 18.73
CA PRO A 42 -6.53 -2.58 18.43
C PRO A 42 -5.84 -1.53 19.30
N ILE A 43 -5.47 -0.39 18.70
CA ILE A 43 -4.77 0.70 19.39
C ILE A 43 -5.75 1.54 20.20
N PHE A 44 -6.92 1.81 19.61
CA PHE A 44 -8.01 2.47 20.30
C PHE A 44 -9.04 1.43 20.71
N ALA A 45 -9.39 1.43 22.00
CA ALA A 45 -10.43 0.55 22.51
C ALA A 45 -11.80 0.97 21.97
N PHE A 46 -12.63 -0.02 21.63
CA PHE A 46 -14.03 0.23 21.33
C PHE A 46 -14.74 0.67 22.62
N GLN A 47 -15.38 1.83 22.60
CA GLN A 47 -16.21 2.24 23.74
C GLN A 47 -17.46 1.37 23.75
N PRO A 48 -17.76 0.65 24.84
CA PRO A 48 -18.93 -0.22 24.89
C PRO A 48 -20.20 0.62 24.77
N VAL A 49 -20.83 0.58 23.60
CA VAL A 49 -22.20 1.04 23.42
C VAL A 49 -23.11 -0.04 24.00
N PRO A 50 -24.10 0.30 24.86
CA PRO A 50 -25.08 -0.66 25.34
C PRO A 50 -25.69 -1.43 24.16
N GLU A 51 -25.92 -2.74 24.33
CA GLU A 51 -26.59 -3.55 23.29
C GLU A 51 -27.85 -2.83 22.82
N LEU A 52 -27.98 -2.68 21.50
CA LEU A 52 -29.15 -2.04 20.92
C LEU A 52 -30.39 -2.90 21.27
N PRO A 53 -31.47 -2.30 21.80
CA PRO A 53 -32.71 -3.04 22.01
C PRO A 53 -33.28 -3.51 20.66
N ILE A 54 -34.23 -4.47 20.69
CA ILE A 54 -34.84 -5.05 19.49
C ILE A 54 -35.41 -3.97 18.55
N GLU A 55 -35.94 -2.89 19.11
CA GLU A 55 -36.38 -1.70 18.39
C GLU A 55 -35.57 -0.49 18.87
N PRO A 56 -34.40 -0.23 18.27
CA PRO A 56 -33.56 0.90 18.68
C PRO A 56 -34.17 2.21 18.20
N THR A 57 -34.07 3.25 19.02
CA THR A 57 -34.43 4.61 18.60
C THR A 57 -33.43 5.12 17.57
N THR A 58 -33.82 6.11 16.75
CA THR A 58 -32.92 6.75 15.79
C THR A 58 -31.66 7.31 16.46
N GLU A 59 -31.78 7.87 17.66
CA GLU A 59 -30.65 8.37 18.44
C GLU A 59 -29.69 7.25 18.87
N GLN A 60 -30.21 6.09 19.25
CA GLN A 60 -29.40 4.92 19.62
C GLN A 60 -28.64 4.38 18.40
N VAL A 61 -29.29 4.29 17.24
CA VAL A 61 -28.63 3.90 15.98
C VAL A 61 -27.53 4.90 15.61
N GLN A 62 -27.80 6.20 15.69
CA GLN A 62 -26.81 7.23 15.38
C GLN A 62 -25.61 7.21 16.34
N ALA A 63 -25.85 7.02 17.65
CA ALA A 63 -24.79 6.92 18.64
C ALA A 63 -23.92 5.67 18.42
N PHE A 64 -24.55 4.55 18.05
CA PHE A 64 -23.86 3.32 17.69
C PHE A 64 -23.02 3.49 16.41
N GLU A 65 -23.61 4.03 15.35
CA GLU A 65 -22.93 4.36 14.09
C GLU A 65 -21.71 5.27 14.32
N ALA A 66 -21.88 6.33 15.11
CA ALA A 66 -20.80 7.26 15.43
C ALA A 66 -19.64 6.56 16.17
N SER A 67 -19.97 5.72 17.14
CA SER A 67 -18.96 4.96 17.92
C SER A 67 -18.21 3.94 17.06
N PHE A 68 -18.93 3.21 16.20
CA PHE A 68 -18.34 2.29 15.23
C PHE A 68 -17.45 3.02 14.22
N THR A 69 -17.93 4.14 13.67
CA THR A 69 -17.19 4.96 12.71
C THR A 69 -15.90 5.50 13.32
N ASP A 70 -15.95 6.03 14.55
CA ASP A 70 -14.77 6.53 15.26
C ASP A 70 -13.75 5.42 15.51
N PHE A 71 -14.20 4.25 15.99
CA PHE A 71 -13.32 3.11 16.23
C PHE A 71 -12.62 2.62 14.96
N TYR A 72 -13.37 2.40 13.86
CA TYR A 72 -12.80 1.88 12.61
C TYR A 72 -11.95 2.90 11.87
N SER A 73 -12.34 4.18 11.87
CA SER A 73 -11.54 5.24 11.22
C SER A 73 -10.21 5.47 11.92
N ARG A 74 -10.18 5.49 13.27
CA ARG A 74 -8.94 5.71 14.02
C ARG A 74 -8.00 4.52 13.98
N ASN A 75 -8.51 3.31 14.22
CA ASN A 75 -7.67 2.10 14.12
C ASN A 75 -7.24 1.89 12.67
N GLY A 76 -8.15 1.99 11.71
CA GLY A 76 -7.84 1.89 10.29
C GLY A 76 -6.75 2.87 9.85
N ALA A 77 -6.78 4.12 10.33
CA ALA A 77 -5.73 5.09 10.05
C ALA A 77 -4.36 4.62 10.55
N ILE A 78 -4.23 4.25 11.82
CA ILE A 78 -2.91 3.89 12.37
C ILE A 78 -2.42 2.56 11.80
N ASP A 79 -3.29 1.56 11.68
CA ASP A 79 -2.93 0.25 11.15
C ASP A 79 -2.41 0.35 9.71
N MET A 80 -3.11 1.12 8.87
CA MET A 80 -2.67 1.34 7.48
C MET A 80 -1.44 2.24 7.41
N ALA A 81 -1.26 3.17 8.35
CA ALA A 81 -0.02 3.95 8.44
C ALA A 81 1.19 3.05 8.73
N ILE A 82 1.06 2.10 9.65
CA ILE A 82 2.11 1.13 9.99
C ILE A 82 2.44 0.27 8.76
N ILE A 83 1.43 -0.33 8.13
CA ILE A 83 1.61 -1.17 6.95
C ILE A 83 2.25 -0.37 5.82
N GLY A 84 1.72 0.81 5.52
CA GLY A 84 2.23 1.68 4.48
C GLY A 84 3.67 2.13 4.74
N ALA A 85 4.02 2.43 5.99
CA ALA A 85 5.39 2.78 6.37
C ALA A 85 6.37 1.62 6.10
N CYS A 86 6.03 0.42 6.58
CA CYS A 86 6.89 -0.75 6.44
C CYS A 86 7.04 -1.19 4.97
N LEU A 87 5.94 -1.19 4.21
CA LEU A 87 5.97 -1.48 2.78
C LEU A 87 6.74 -0.41 2.01
N GLY A 88 6.49 0.87 2.29
CA GLY A 88 7.19 1.99 1.68
C GLY A 88 8.70 1.91 1.91
N ALA A 89 9.13 1.65 3.14
CA ALA A 89 10.53 1.43 3.48
C ALA A 89 11.14 0.27 2.69
N ALA A 90 10.47 -0.88 2.70
CA ALA A 90 10.91 -2.08 1.99
C ALA A 90 11.05 -1.86 0.48
N PHE A 91 10.02 -1.29 -0.15
CA PHE A 91 10.04 -0.97 -1.58
C PHE A 91 11.11 0.08 -1.90
N GLY A 92 11.22 1.15 -1.11
CA GLY A 92 12.21 2.20 -1.33
C GLY A 92 13.65 1.68 -1.22
N ILE A 93 13.95 0.84 -0.22
CA ILE A 93 15.27 0.22 -0.06
C ILE A 93 15.55 -0.79 -1.19
N GLY A 94 14.54 -1.60 -1.54
CA GLY A 94 14.69 -2.68 -2.52
C GLY A 94 14.76 -2.22 -3.98
N THR A 95 14.23 -1.03 -4.29
CA THR A 95 14.21 -0.48 -5.67
C THR A 95 15.30 0.56 -5.93
N ALA A 96 15.78 1.27 -4.91
CA ALA A 96 16.73 2.35 -5.10
C ALA A 96 18.16 1.85 -5.39
N VAL A 97 18.78 2.44 -6.41
CA VAL A 97 20.17 2.17 -6.80
C VAL A 97 21.14 3.06 -6.01
N VAL A 98 20.78 4.34 -5.88
CA VAL A 98 21.53 5.37 -5.15
C VAL A 98 20.63 5.88 -4.03
N ASN A 99 21.22 6.25 -2.89
CA ASN A 99 20.49 6.80 -1.74
C ASN A 99 19.36 5.88 -1.22
N ARG A 100 19.62 4.56 -1.15
CA ARG A 100 18.65 3.56 -0.67
C ARG A 100 17.95 3.92 0.62
N PHE A 101 18.73 4.44 1.58
CA PHE A 101 18.20 4.87 2.86
C PHE A 101 17.22 6.03 2.71
N LEU A 102 17.59 7.08 1.96
CA LEU A 102 16.71 8.23 1.73
C LEU A 102 15.45 7.83 0.97
N CYS A 103 15.56 7.02 -0.09
CA CYS A 103 14.40 6.52 -0.83
C CYS A 103 13.49 5.67 0.07
N GLY A 104 14.07 4.81 0.91
CA GLY A 104 13.35 4.05 1.93
C GLY A 104 12.58 4.95 2.89
N VAL A 105 13.24 5.97 3.46
CA VAL A 105 12.62 6.90 4.41
C VAL A 105 11.49 7.71 3.75
N LEU A 106 11.72 8.27 2.56
CA LEU A 106 10.70 9.06 1.86
C LEU A 106 9.49 8.19 1.48
N ALA A 107 9.74 6.99 0.96
CA ALA A 107 8.68 6.05 0.62
C ALA A 107 7.93 5.55 1.86
N ALA A 108 8.62 5.37 2.99
CA ALA A 108 7.99 5.03 4.27
C ALA A 108 7.07 6.15 4.76
N ILE A 109 7.52 7.41 4.74
CA ILE A 109 6.71 8.57 5.12
C ILE A 109 5.47 8.67 4.23
N ALA A 110 5.66 8.54 2.92
CA ALA A 110 4.56 8.61 1.96
C ALA A 110 3.57 7.46 2.15
N GLY A 111 4.06 6.24 2.32
CA GLY A 111 3.24 5.07 2.63
C GLY A 111 2.47 5.25 3.93
N ALA A 112 3.10 5.79 4.98
CA ALA A 112 2.45 6.05 6.26
C ALA A 112 1.31 7.06 6.14
N VAL A 113 1.57 8.21 5.49
CA VAL A 113 0.58 9.28 5.33
C VAL A 113 -0.59 8.80 4.47
N ILE A 114 -0.31 8.17 3.34
CA ILE A 114 -1.36 7.70 2.42
C ILE A 114 -2.14 6.55 3.04
N GLY A 115 -1.44 5.62 3.71
CA GLY A 115 -2.06 4.56 4.50
C GLY A 115 -3.01 5.14 5.54
N ALA A 116 -2.55 6.12 6.33
CA ALA A 116 -3.38 6.78 7.35
C ALA A 116 -4.65 7.41 6.75
N VAL A 117 -4.50 8.18 5.67
CA VAL A 117 -5.63 8.85 5.00
C VAL A 117 -6.60 7.83 4.42
N SER A 118 -6.10 6.81 3.72
CA SER A 118 -6.93 5.76 3.13
C SER A 118 -7.64 4.94 4.20
N GLY A 119 -6.96 4.56 5.28
CA GLY A 119 -7.53 3.79 6.39
C GLY A 119 -8.58 4.60 7.15
N PHE A 120 -8.32 5.89 7.40
CA PHE A 120 -9.30 6.80 7.97
C PHE A 120 -10.54 6.93 7.07
N ALA A 121 -10.33 7.26 5.79
CA ALA A 121 -11.41 7.48 4.83
C ALA A 121 -12.27 6.23 4.65
N THR A 122 -11.66 5.06 4.50
CA THR A 122 -12.41 3.80 4.41
C THR A 122 -13.17 3.49 5.70
N GLY A 123 -12.57 3.73 6.87
CA GLY A 123 -13.24 3.57 8.16
C GLY A 123 -14.46 4.48 8.34
N LEU A 124 -14.48 5.68 7.75
CA LEU A 124 -15.66 6.56 7.72
C LEU A 124 -16.86 5.91 7.03
N TYR A 125 -16.62 5.10 5.99
CA TYR A 125 -17.68 4.43 5.24
C TYR A 125 -18.09 3.09 5.84
N VAL A 126 -17.25 2.47 6.67
CA VAL A 126 -17.56 1.18 7.31
C VAL A 126 -18.76 1.31 8.25
N GLY A 127 -18.81 2.35 9.10
CA GLY A 127 -19.88 2.51 10.08
C GLY A 127 -21.29 2.61 9.47
N SER A 128 -21.44 3.40 8.41
CA SER A 128 -22.74 3.56 7.73
C SER A 128 -23.23 2.29 7.04
N LEU A 129 -22.32 1.47 6.53
CA LEU A 129 -22.66 0.23 5.85
C LEU A 129 -23.08 -0.88 6.81
N PHE A 130 -22.37 -1.02 7.94
CA PHE A 130 -22.75 -1.97 8.97
C PHE A 130 -24.14 -1.65 9.55
N ALA A 131 -24.47 -0.37 9.71
CA ALA A 131 -25.78 0.02 10.21
C ALA A 131 -26.92 -0.21 9.21
N SER A 132 -26.64 -0.08 7.91
CA SER A 132 -27.66 -0.31 6.86
C SER A 132 -28.09 -1.78 6.71
N SER A 133 -27.38 -2.74 7.30
CA SER A 133 -27.63 -4.20 7.17
C SER A 133 -27.82 -4.69 5.73
N ALA A 134 -27.35 -3.94 4.74
CA ALA A 134 -27.55 -4.26 3.33
C ALA A 134 -26.74 -5.51 2.96
N PRO A 135 -27.28 -6.40 2.09
CA PRO A 135 -26.51 -7.54 1.58
C PRO A 135 -25.24 -7.01 0.91
N GLN A 136 -24.11 -7.37 1.51
CA GLN A 136 -22.83 -6.85 1.12
C GLN A 136 -22.35 -7.62 -0.11
N SER A 137 -21.87 -6.90 -1.14
CA SER A 137 -21.46 -7.50 -2.42
C SER A 137 -19.94 -7.59 -2.57
N LEU A 138 -19.44 -8.61 -3.29
CA LEU A 138 -18.00 -8.76 -3.57
C LEU A 138 -17.38 -7.51 -4.23
N VAL A 139 -18.19 -6.76 -5.01
CA VAL A 139 -17.80 -5.47 -5.60
C VAL A 139 -17.49 -4.44 -4.51
N GLN A 140 -18.31 -4.37 -3.47
CA GLN A 140 -18.15 -3.42 -2.36
C GLN A 140 -16.89 -3.72 -1.54
N SER A 141 -16.62 -5.00 -1.25
CA SER A 141 -15.34 -5.41 -0.62
C SER A 141 -14.15 -5.01 -1.50
N GLY A 142 -14.24 -5.26 -2.81
CA GLY A 142 -13.20 -4.83 -3.76
C GLY A 142 -12.95 -3.33 -3.77
N ILE A 143 -13.99 -2.51 -3.70
CA ILE A 143 -13.87 -1.06 -3.61
C ILE A 143 -13.15 -0.64 -2.32
N PHE A 144 -13.45 -1.27 -1.18
CA PHE A 144 -12.78 -0.97 0.09
C PHE A 144 -11.30 -1.27 0.06
N HIS A 145 -10.93 -2.48 -0.35
CA HIS A 145 -9.53 -2.87 -0.44
C HIS A 145 -8.80 -2.02 -1.49
N LEU A 146 -9.44 -1.65 -2.59
CA LEU A 146 -8.87 -0.78 -3.60
C LEU A 146 -8.65 0.66 -3.10
N ALA A 147 -9.57 1.19 -2.28
CA ALA A 147 -9.44 2.51 -1.68
C ALA A 147 -8.25 2.63 -0.71
N VAL A 148 -7.74 1.49 -0.22
CA VAL A 148 -6.51 1.41 0.57
C VAL A 148 -5.30 1.10 -0.29
N TRP A 149 -5.29 -0.07 -0.93
CA TRP A 149 -4.12 -0.58 -1.63
C TRP A 149 -3.79 0.21 -2.89
N GLY A 150 -4.78 0.76 -3.59
CA GLY A 150 -4.61 1.56 -4.80
C GLY A 150 -3.79 2.84 -4.53
N PRO A 151 -4.32 3.78 -3.71
CA PRO A 151 -3.59 5.01 -3.37
C PRO A 151 -2.24 4.75 -2.73
N MET A 152 -2.16 3.77 -1.82
CA MET A 152 -0.90 3.43 -1.14
C MET A 152 0.17 2.96 -2.12
N ALA A 153 -0.17 2.04 -3.04
CA ALA A 153 0.75 1.57 -4.07
C ALA A 153 1.17 2.68 -5.04
N ALA A 154 0.21 3.51 -5.47
CA ALA A 154 0.46 4.65 -6.34
C ALA A 154 1.41 5.68 -5.70
N GLY A 155 1.20 6.00 -4.42
CA GLY A 155 2.01 6.92 -3.66
C GLY A 155 3.44 6.44 -3.44
N ILE A 156 3.60 5.21 -2.96
CA ILE A 156 4.90 4.59 -2.75
C ILE A 156 5.68 4.55 -4.07
N ALA A 157 5.06 4.10 -5.16
CA ALA A 157 5.71 4.01 -6.47
C ALA A 157 6.13 5.40 -7.00
N SER A 158 5.26 6.41 -6.87
CA SER A 158 5.54 7.80 -7.28
C SER A 158 6.73 8.39 -6.54
N VAL A 159 6.79 8.23 -5.22
CA VAL A 159 7.88 8.77 -4.39
C VAL A 159 9.20 8.10 -4.72
N ILE A 160 9.19 6.78 -4.94
CA ILE A 160 10.39 6.05 -5.37
C ILE A 160 10.89 6.58 -6.73
N ALA A 161 10.00 6.72 -7.71
CA ALA A 161 10.38 7.18 -9.04
C ALA A 161 10.89 8.63 -9.04
N THR A 162 10.26 9.52 -8.27
CA THR A 162 10.67 10.93 -8.16
C THR A 162 11.99 11.09 -7.39
N ALA A 163 12.20 10.33 -6.31
CA ALA A 163 13.44 10.33 -5.54
C ALA A 163 14.66 9.87 -6.35
N GLN A 164 14.43 9.09 -7.42
CA GLN A 164 15.47 8.67 -8.37
C GLN A 164 15.76 9.71 -9.47
N GLY A 165 15.15 10.90 -9.41
CA GLY A 165 15.51 12.05 -10.23
C GLY A 165 14.71 12.23 -11.52
N ASN A 166 13.56 11.53 -11.68
CA ASN A 166 12.74 11.65 -12.88
C ASN A 166 11.25 11.91 -12.56
N VAL A 167 10.86 13.18 -12.54
CA VAL A 167 9.48 13.61 -12.26
C VAL A 167 8.46 13.02 -13.26
N THR A 168 8.83 12.94 -14.54
CA THR A 168 7.97 12.37 -15.59
C THR A 168 7.75 10.86 -15.39
N GLN A 169 8.72 10.14 -14.81
CA GLN A 169 8.53 8.76 -14.38
C GLN A 169 7.61 8.65 -13.16
N GLY A 170 7.53 9.67 -12.30
CA GLY A 170 6.58 9.73 -11.19
C GLY A 170 5.13 9.52 -11.63
N VAL A 171 4.69 10.21 -12.69
CA VAL A 171 3.31 10.06 -13.22
C VAL A 171 3.08 8.63 -13.74
N LYS A 172 4.03 8.05 -14.47
CA LYS A 172 3.92 6.65 -14.92
C LYS A 172 3.89 5.67 -13.75
N ALA A 173 4.65 5.96 -12.70
CA ALA A 173 4.69 5.16 -11.49
C ALA A 173 3.37 5.22 -10.71
N VAL A 174 2.66 6.35 -10.72
CA VAL A 174 1.27 6.44 -10.19
C VAL A 174 0.37 5.42 -10.88
N PHE A 175 0.33 5.41 -12.21
CA PHE A 175 -0.49 4.45 -12.97
C PHE A 175 -0.05 3.00 -12.74
N ALA A 176 1.25 2.74 -12.72
CA ALA A 176 1.77 1.41 -12.42
C ALA A 176 1.37 0.94 -11.00
N GLY A 177 1.43 1.85 -10.01
CA GLY A 177 1.01 1.58 -8.65
C GLY A 177 -0.49 1.33 -8.52
N LEU A 178 -1.34 2.09 -9.24
CA LEU A 178 -2.78 1.83 -9.28
C LEU A 178 -3.10 0.46 -9.87
N ILE A 179 -2.45 0.08 -10.97
CA ILE A 179 -2.60 -1.26 -11.57
C ILE A 179 -2.12 -2.35 -10.61
N ALA A 180 -1.00 -2.12 -9.91
CA ALA A 180 -0.48 -3.02 -8.91
C ALA A 180 -1.45 -3.19 -7.73
N GLY A 181 -2.04 -2.10 -7.24
CA GLY A 181 -3.07 -2.12 -6.20
C GLY A 181 -4.31 -2.89 -6.65
N LEU A 182 -4.81 -2.63 -7.86
CA LEU A 182 -5.94 -3.38 -8.42
C LEU A 182 -5.64 -4.88 -8.54
N ALA A 183 -4.47 -5.24 -9.04
CA ALA A 183 -4.05 -6.64 -9.16
C ALA A 183 -3.92 -7.33 -7.79
N ALA A 184 -3.38 -6.62 -6.80
CA ALA A 184 -3.24 -7.10 -5.43
C ALA A 184 -4.61 -7.38 -4.79
N VAL A 185 -5.56 -6.45 -4.95
CA VAL A 185 -6.93 -6.61 -4.42
C VAL A 185 -7.67 -7.75 -5.11
N ALA A 186 -7.62 -7.81 -6.44
CA ALA A 186 -8.27 -8.89 -7.19
C ALA A 186 -7.71 -10.26 -6.79
N SER A 187 -6.38 -10.35 -6.65
CA SER A 187 -5.69 -11.58 -6.25
C SER A 187 -6.05 -11.98 -4.82
N TYR A 188 -6.07 -11.02 -3.88
CA TYR A 188 -6.49 -11.27 -2.51
C TYR A 188 -7.93 -11.80 -2.44
N ILE A 189 -8.88 -11.14 -3.12
CA ILE A 189 -10.29 -11.57 -3.08
C ILE A 189 -10.46 -12.99 -3.64
N VAL A 190 -9.83 -13.29 -4.77
CA VAL A 190 -9.90 -14.63 -5.37
C VAL A 190 -9.30 -15.68 -4.45
N ILE A 191 -8.09 -15.45 -3.93
CA ILE A 191 -7.39 -16.41 -3.08
C ILE A 191 -8.11 -16.57 -1.74
N ALA A 192 -8.53 -15.47 -1.11
CA ALA A 192 -9.23 -15.49 0.17
C ALA A 192 -10.60 -16.18 0.05
N SER A 193 -11.32 -16.01 -1.06
CA SER A 193 -12.59 -16.70 -1.30
C SER A 193 -12.42 -18.24 -1.40
N ILE A 194 -11.23 -18.71 -1.79
CA ILE A 194 -10.91 -20.14 -1.87
C ILE A 194 -10.40 -20.66 -0.52
N LEU A 195 -9.50 -19.91 0.13
CA LEU A 195 -8.83 -20.35 1.37
C LEU A 195 -9.68 -20.14 2.62
N PHE A 196 -10.55 -19.14 2.64
CA PHE A 196 -11.32 -18.73 3.80
C PHE A 196 -12.80 -18.57 3.42
N SER A 197 -13.49 -19.69 3.29
CA SER A 197 -14.91 -19.74 2.89
C SER A 197 -15.86 -18.98 3.82
N SER A 198 -15.44 -18.73 5.07
CA SER A 198 -16.19 -17.96 6.08
C SER A 198 -15.61 -16.57 6.36
N ALA A 199 -14.55 -16.14 5.66
CA ALA A 199 -13.95 -14.84 5.93
C ALA A 199 -14.88 -13.70 5.52
N ASN A 200 -15.05 -12.74 6.43
CA ASN A 200 -15.71 -11.50 6.11
C ASN A 200 -14.71 -10.56 5.40
N LEU A 201 -14.79 -10.49 4.07
CA LEU A 201 -13.90 -9.66 3.25
C LEU A 201 -14.21 -8.15 3.31
N TYR A 202 -15.21 -7.72 4.09
CA TYR A 202 -15.60 -6.31 4.20
C TYR A 202 -14.79 -5.55 5.26
N HIS A 203 -14.12 -6.27 6.16
CA HIS A 203 -13.20 -5.60 7.07
C HIS A 203 -11.99 -5.09 6.29
N ILE A 204 -11.65 -3.81 6.52
CA ILE A 204 -10.44 -3.19 5.97
C ILE A 204 -9.20 -4.00 6.36
N ILE A 205 -9.21 -4.53 7.59
CA ILE A 205 -8.20 -5.44 8.12
C ILE A 205 -8.93 -6.75 8.45
N PRO A 206 -8.50 -7.89 7.90
CA PRO A 206 -9.14 -9.16 8.20
C PRO A 206 -9.16 -9.48 9.69
N GLU A 207 -10.15 -10.23 10.16
CA GLU A 207 -10.37 -10.43 11.59
C GLU A 207 -9.33 -11.39 12.18
N THR A 208 -9.11 -12.52 11.52
CA THR A 208 -8.23 -13.57 12.04
C THR A 208 -6.76 -13.34 11.66
N PHE A 209 -5.84 -13.79 12.51
CA PHE A 209 -4.41 -13.67 12.25
C PHE A 209 -4.01 -14.34 10.92
N SER A 210 -4.54 -15.52 10.62
CA SER A 210 -4.30 -16.23 9.36
C SER A 210 -4.76 -15.43 8.14
N GLU A 211 -5.92 -14.78 8.21
CA GLU A 211 -6.40 -13.94 7.12
C GLU A 211 -5.55 -12.69 6.95
N ARG A 212 -5.10 -12.05 8.04
CA ARG A 212 -4.20 -10.89 8.00
C ARG A 212 -2.86 -11.24 7.36
N VAL A 213 -2.30 -12.40 7.71
CA VAL A 213 -1.07 -12.92 7.10
C VAL A 213 -1.25 -13.14 5.61
N ALA A 214 -2.32 -13.82 5.20
CA ALA A 214 -2.60 -14.05 3.79
C ALA A 214 -2.80 -12.72 3.04
N TRP A 215 -3.61 -11.81 3.58
CA TRP A 215 -3.91 -10.50 3.01
C TRP A 215 -2.64 -9.71 2.73
N ILE A 216 -1.78 -9.51 3.72
CA ILE A 216 -0.59 -8.70 3.51
C ILE A 216 0.43 -9.38 2.59
N LEU A 217 0.60 -10.71 2.69
CA LEU A 217 1.60 -11.44 1.90
C LEU A 217 1.18 -11.49 0.44
N ILE A 218 -0.09 -11.75 0.16
CA ILE A 218 -0.63 -11.73 -1.20
C ILE A 218 -0.51 -10.33 -1.78
N CYS A 219 -1.04 -9.31 -1.08
CA CYS A 219 -1.04 -7.95 -1.60
C CYS A 219 0.39 -7.44 -1.84
N SER A 220 1.30 -7.59 -0.87
CA SER A 220 2.69 -7.14 -1.01
C SER A 220 3.47 -7.90 -2.09
N SER A 221 3.26 -9.20 -2.24
CA SER A 221 3.91 -10.00 -3.28
C SER A 221 3.43 -9.62 -4.69
N VAL A 222 2.12 -9.41 -4.85
CA VAL A 222 1.55 -8.96 -6.13
C VAL A 222 2.01 -7.55 -6.45
N LEU A 223 2.02 -6.64 -5.47
CA LEU A 223 2.58 -5.30 -5.64
C LEU A 223 4.04 -5.35 -6.10
N ALA A 224 4.88 -6.16 -5.47
CA ALA A 224 6.27 -6.33 -5.86
C ALA A 224 6.40 -6.85 -7.29
N ALA A 225 5.64 -7.89 -7.66
CA ALA A 225 5.68 -8.47 -9.00
C ALA A 225 5.23 -7.45 -10.07
N THR A 226 4.13 -6.75 -9.83
CA THR A 226 3.57 -5.78 -10.79
C THR A 226 4.47 -4.54 -10.92
N LEU A 227 5.01 -4.02 -9.82
CA LEU A 227 5.93 -2.87 -9.86
C LEU A 227 7.24 -3.24 -10.56
N ALA A 228 7.80 -4.43 -10.31
CA ALA A 228 8.99 -4.91 -11.03
C ALA A 228 8.74 -5.01 -12.54
N ALA A 229 7.55 -5.43 -12.97
CA ALA A 229 7.19 -5.52 -14.37
C ALA A 229 6.95 -4.15 -15.03
N GLY A 230 6.38 -3.19 -14.29
CA GLY A 230 6.02 -1.86 -14.77
C GLY A 230 7.17 -0.86 -14.80
N LEU A 231 8.13 -0.95 -13.88
CA LEU A 231 9.26 -0.02 -13.74
C LEU A 231 10.47 -0.44 -14.60
N LYS A 232 10.24 -0.71 -15.90
CA LYS A 232 11.34 -1.03 -16.82
C LYS A 232 12.30 0.17 -16.98
N PRO A 233 13.62 -0.04 -17.02
CA PRO A 233 14.60 0.99 -17.30
C PRO A 233 14.24 1.76 -18.57
N THR A 234 14.15 3.08 -18.48
CA THR A 234 14.08 3.89 -19.70
C THR A 234 15.48 3.86 -20.31
N PRO A 235 15.65 3.43 -21.57
CA PRO A 235 16.95 3.46 -22.23
C PRO A 235 17.48 4.89 -22.16
N ASN A 236 18.69 5.05 -21.62
CA ASN A 236 19.35 6.35 -21.63
C ASN A 236 19.56 6.68 -23.11
N LYS A 237 18.95 7.75 -23.62
CA LYS A 237 19.28 8.25 -24.95
C LYS A 237 20.76 8.62 -24.89
N SER A 238 21.62 7.74 -25.42
CA SER A 238 23.03 8.03 -25.62
C SER A 238 23.10 9.37 -26.35
N VAL A 239 23.70 10.36 -25.70
CA VAL A 239 24.00 11.64 -26.33
C VAL A 239 24.78 11.30 -27.58
N GLU A 240 24.18 11.55 -28.74
CA GLU A 240 24.82 11.38 -30.03
C GLU A 240 26.11 12.22 -29.98
N PRO A 241 27.29 11.61 -30.22
CA PRO A 241 28.54 12.34 -30.12
C PRO A 241 28.46 13.51 -31.08
N THR A 242 28.49 14.73 -30.52
CA THR A 242 28.53 15.94 -31.31
C THR A 242 29.73 15.84 -32.23
N PRO A 243 29.56 15.90 -33.57
CA PRO A 243 30.69 15.78 -34.48
C PRO A 243 31.72 16.84 -34.12
N ALA A 244 32.96 16.41 -33.93
CA ALA A 244 34.07 17.32 -33.66
C ALA A 244 34.24 18.30 -34.86
N PRO A 245 34.55 19.58 -34.59
CA PRO A 245 34.79 20.57 -35.64
C PRO A 245 36.04 20.27 -36.48
#